data_AF-A0A7S0FFL8-F1
#
_entry.id   AF-A0A7S0FFL8-F1
#
_cell.length_a   1.000
_cell.length_b   1.000
_cell.length_c   1.000
_cell.angle_alpha   90.00
_cell.angle_beta   90.00
_cell.angle_gamma   90.00
#
_symmetry.space_group_name_H-M   'P 1'
#
loop_
_entity.id
_entity.type
_entity.pdbx_description
1 polymer ?
#
loop_
_entity_poly.entity_id
_entity_poly.type
_entity_poly.pdbx_seq_one_letter_code
_entity_poly.pdbx_strand_id
1 'polypeptide(L)'
;AAGRLKPAVRRPGSLPAGGDRAQPGGAIGAAEESWRTRKGSFLVIGDWGWDPQAPAMGGNLKSTSCQKAIAKAMDERMRLLGDVKFVINVGDSFYPNGVKSKHDPQWDTKWRNVYSEAVRSVPWYSVYGNHDYWQDPCACGDGPHDCAQVNANTSDRRFFYMPNYTYSVRCPELDLEIIAMDLNRFSHAWNKQEQPYPYDCRCTSCEAKCKGSLNARTDESFRFFNERMKKSSAKNLIVFSHYPTDYFWAAPDFLNSLRDGSRHHIEYFGGHRHNVDQKTTVSIAPNNNWLSGGGGGFSCDGQEQGFVVGEIHEKFNILTYPVLVDYPSCCGAGVTV
;
A
#
# COMPACT_ATOMS: atom_id res chain seq x y z
N ALA A 1 34.61 53.67 -43.22
CA ALA A 1 34.24 52.38 -43.85
C ALA A 1 33.09 51.78 -43.05
N ALA A 2 31.87 51.63 -43.57
CA ALA A 2 31.39 50.51 -44.40
C ALA A 2 31.53 49.15 -43.68
N GLY A 3 30.51 48.30 -43.45
CA GLY A 3 29.05 48.31 -43.65
C GLY A 3 28.43 47.07 -42.93
N ARG A 4 27.20 46.56 -43.13
CA ARG A 4 26.04 46.89 -43.99
C ARG A 4 24.73 46.32 -43.34
N LEU A 5 23.65 47.11 -43.34
CA LEU A 5 22.24 46.80 -43.68
C LEU A 5 21.51 45.50 -43.19
N LYS A 6 20.29 45.72 -42.63
CA LYS A 6 19.19 44.73 -42.48
C LYS A 6 18.51 44.41 -43.83
N PRO A 7 17.82 43.26 -43.93
CA PRO A 7 16.35 43.24 -44.14
C PRO A 7 15.67 42.05 -43.39
N ALA A 8 14.35 41.82 -43.36
CA ALA A 8 13.14 42.66 -43.45
C ALA A 8 11.95 41.83 -42.90
N VAL A 9 10.83 42.47 -42.54
CA VAL A 9 9.61 41.81 -42.02
C VAL A 9 8.66 41.41 -43.15
N ARG A 10 8.01 40.24 -43.06
CA ARG A 10 6.74 39.95 -43.77
C ARG A 10 5.70 39.29 -42.84
N ARG A 11 4.43 39.51 -43.21
CA ARG A 11 3.19 39.24 -42.45
C ARG A 11 2.61 37.83 -42.72
N PRO A 12 1.61 37.36 -41.93
CA PRO A 12 1.14 35.98 -41.97
C PRO A 12 0.28 35.64 -43.19
N GLY A 13 0.24 34.36 -43.56
CA GLY A 13 -0.58 33.83 -44.66
C GLY A 13 -1.37 32.58 -44.26
N SER A 14 -2.70 32.71 -44.30
CA SER A 14 -3.71 31.70 -44.67
C SER A 14 -3.45 30.20 -44.45
N LEU A 15 -4.30 29.59 -43.62
CA LEU A 15 -4.71 28.19 -43.75
C LEU A 15 -5.34 27.92 -45.12
N PRO A 16 -5.14 26.74 -45.73
CA PRO A 16 -6.13 26.07 -46.55
C PRO A 16 -6.88 25.03 -45.73
N ALA A 17 -8.21 25.03 -45.81
CA ALA A 17 -9.03 23.91 -45.39
C ALA A 17 -8.92 22.78 -46.43
N GLY A 18 -8.81 21.55 -45.95
CA GLY A 18 -8.79 20.35 -46.78
C GLY A 18 -9.02 19.14 -45.89
N GLY A 19 -10.27 18.74 -45.73
CA GLY A 19 -10.60 17.48 -45.09
C GLY A 19 -10.56 16.37 -46.14
N ASP A 20 -10.12 15.18 -45.74
CA ASP A 20 -10.60 13.97 -46.39
C ASP A 20 -10.66 12.78 -45.44
N ARG A 21 -11.54 11.83 -45.75
CA ARG A 21 -11.83 10.66 -44.91
C ARG A 21 -10.73 9.60 -45.04
N ALA A 22 -10.25 9.07 -43.91
CA ALA A 22 -9.65 7.74 -43.86
C ALA A 22 -10.66 6.75 -43.25
N GLN A 23 -11.01 5.70 -43.99
CA GLN A 23 -11.90 4.63 -43.53
C GLN A 23 -11.13 3.58 -42.69
N PRO A 24 -11.84 2.73 -41.90
CA PRO A 24 -11.22 1.77 -41.00
C PRO A 24 -10.69 0.56 -41.78
N GLY A 25 -9.47 0.10 -41.46
CA GLY A 25 -8.87 -1.04 -42.15
C GLY A 25 -7.36 -1.15 -42.00
N GLY A 26 -6.85 -1.18 -40.78
CA GLY A 26 -5.47 -1.60 -40.49
C GLY A 26 -5.51 -2.85 -39.63
N ALA A 27 -5.02 -3.98 -40.14
CA ALA A 27 -4.87 -5.20 -39.35
C ALA A 27 -3.79 -4.96 -38.27
N ILE A 28 -4.23 -4.62 -37.05
CA ILE A 28 -3.36 -4.54 -35.88
C ILE A 28 -2.84 -5.96 -35.64
N GLY A 29 -1.53 -6.16 -35.76
CA GLY A 29 -0.96 -7.51 -35.79
C GLY A 29 -1.20 -8.24 -34.47
N ALA A 30 -1.53 -9.53 -34.53
CA ALA A 30 -1.79 -10.40 -33.36
C ALA A 30 -0.63 -10.44 -32.32
N ALA A 31 0.56 -9.96 -32.70
CA ALA A 31 1.67 -9.72 -31.76
C ALA A 31 1.39 -8.58 -30.77
N GLU A 32 0.70 -7.50 -31.14
CA GLU A 32 0.30 -6.43 -30.22
C GLU A 32 -0.92 -6.77 -29.35
N GLU A 33 -1.69 -7.80 -29.70
CA GLU A 33 -2.75 -8.31 -28.81
C GLU A 33 -2.17 -9.17 -27.67
N SER A 34 -0.99 -9.76 -27.87
CA SER A 34 -0.39 -10.77 -26.98
C SER A 34 0.04 -10.30 -25.58
N TRP A 35 -0.16 -9.02 -25.23
CA TRP A 35 0.07 -8.47 -23.88
C TRP A 35 -1.20 -7.97 -23.17
N ARG A 36 -2.36 -7.96 -23.85
CA ARG A 36 -3.57 -7.25 -23.39
C ARG A 36 -4.53 -8.06 -22.51
N THR A 37 -4.34 -9.36 -22.37
CA THR A 37 -5.20 -10.25 -21.57
C THR A 37 -4.79 -10.28 -20.09
N ARG A 38 -5.15 -9.21 -19.37
CA ARG A 38 -5.08 -9.14 -17.91
C ARG A 38 -6.00 -10.18 -17.26
N LYS A 39 -5.53 -10.87 -16.22
CA LYS A 39 -6.28 -11.87 -15.43
C LYS A 39 -7.00 -11.24 -14.24
N GLY A 40 -6.42 -10.17 -13.69
CA GLY A 40 -7.03 -9.34 -12.67
C GLY A 40 -6.06 -8.26 -12.20
N SER A 41 -6.59 -7.33 -11.40
CA SER A 41 -5.81 -6.25 -10.79
C SER A 41 -5.95 -6.25 -9.27
N PHE A 42 -5.07 -5.55 -8.58
CA PHE A 42 -5.16 -5.25 -7.15
C PHE A 42 -4.67 -3.83 -6.86
N LEU A 43 -5.10 -3.29 -5.72
CA LEU A 43 -4.62 -2.00 -5.20
C LEU A 43 -3.83 -2.22 -3.90
N VAL A 44 -2.91 -1.33 -3.56
CA VAL A 44 -2.16 -1.34 -2.30
C VAL A 44 -2.16 0.05 -1.67
N ILE A 45 -2.54 0.15 -0.40
CA ILE A 45 -2.58 1.40 0.38
C ILE A 45 -2.14 1.13 1.83
N GLY A 46 -1.63 2.15 2.51
CA GLY A 46 -1.27 2.12 3.93
C GLY A 46 -1.39 3.50 4.55
N ASP A 47 -1.34 3.58 5.88
CA ASP A 47 -1.20 4.82 6.63
C ASP A 47 -2.29 5.85 6.27
N TRP A 48 -3.53 5.43 6.47
CA TRP A 48 -4.74 6.18 6.16
C TRP A 48 -5.63 6.33 7.40
N GLY A 49 -6.83 6.91 7.25
CA GLY A 49 -7.76 7.10 8.36
C GLY A 49 -7.36 8.28 9.24
N TRP A 50 -7.33 9.46 8.63
CA TRP A 50 -6.90 10.70 9.28
C TRP A 50 -7.74 11.06 10.51
N ASP A 51 -7.09 11.66 11.51
CA ASP A 51 -7.71 12.14 12.74
C ASP A 51 -7.29 13.59 13.08
N PRO A 52 -8.20 14.44 13.61
CA PRO A 52 -7.86 15.78 14.07
C PRO A 52 -6.79 15.84 15.19
N GLN A 53 -6.52 14.73 15.89
CA GLN A 53 -5.45 14.63 16.88
C GLN A 53 -4.07 14.31 16.27
N ALA A 54 -3.97 13.90 15.00
CA ALA A 54 -2.69 13.57 14.37
C ALA A 54 -1.63 14.70 14.52
N PRO A 55 -1.96 16.00 14.36
CA PRO A 55 -1.04 17.11 14.64
C PRO A 55 -0.49 17.20 16.07
N ALA A 56 -1.23 16.75 17.08
CA ALA A 56 -0.75 16.69 18.46
C ALA A 56 0.17 15.48 18.71
N MET A 57 0.14 14.49 17.82
CA MET A 57 0.89 13.24 17.89
C MET A 57 2.13 13.20 16.97
N GLY A 58 2.44 14.31 16.28
CA GLY A 58 3.57 14.41 15.35
C GLY A 58 3.18 14.37 13.85
N GLY A 59 1.91 14.11 13.53
CA GLY A 59 1.41 14.11 12.16
C GLY A 59 1.40 15.51 11.52
N ASN A 60 1.83 15.63 10.27
CA ASN A 60 1.83 16.95 9.60
C ASN A 60 0.50 17.28 8.87
N LEU A 61 -0.36 16.31 8.58
CA LEU A 61 -1.65 16.52 7.89
C LEU A 61 -2.71 17.22 8.75
N LYS A 62 -3.32 18.27 8.20
CA LYS A 62 -4.28 19.13 8.91
C LYS A 62 -5.76 18.85 8.62
N SER A 63 -6.07 17.97 7.65
CA SER A 63 -7.45 17.58 7.36
C SER A 63 -7.52 16.24 6.61
N THR A 64 -8.72 15.64 6.58
CA THR A 64 -9.08 14.46 5.77
C THR A 64 -9.02 14.68 4.24
N SER A 65 -8.61 15.87 3.75
CA SER A 65 -8.55 16.18 2.31
C SER A 65 -7.70 15.19 1.51
N CYS A 66 -6.50 14.86 2.01
CA CYS A 66 -5.58 13.94 1.35
C CYS A 66 -6.22 12.55 1.17
N GLN A 67 -6.67 11.95 2.28
CA GLN A 67 -7.33 10.65 2.28
C GLN A 67 -8.56 10.62 1.34
N LYS A 68 -9.36 11.70 1.28
CA LYS A 68 -10.52 11.79 0.37
C LYS A 68 -10.11 11.92 -1.10
N ALA A 69 -9.05 12.65 -1.42
CA ALA A 69 -8.50 12.74 -2.77
C ALA A 69 -8.01 11.36 -3.25
N ILE A 70 -7.31 10.63 -2.38
CA ILE A 70 -6.81 9.27 -2.63
C ILE A 70 -7.97 8.29 -2.80
N ALA A 71 -8.98 8.33 -1.92
CA ALA A 71 -10.16 7.47 -2.01
C ALA A 71 -10.96 7.69 -3.31
N LYS A 72 -11.06 8.94 -3.78
CA LYS A 72 -11.63 9.27 -5.10
C LYS A 72 -10.79 8.68 -6.24
N ALA A 73 -9.47 8.81 -6.18
CA ALA A 73 -8.58 8.26 -7.19
C ALA A 73 -8.61 6.71 -7.23
N MET A 74 -8.78 6.04 -6.07
CA MET A 74 -9.00 4.59 -6.00
C MET A 74 -10.32 4.17 -6.67
N ASP A 75 -11.40 4.90 -6.43
CA ASP A 75 -12.71 4.64 -7.06
C ASP A 75 -12.67 4.82 -8.59
N GLU A 76 -12.02 5.90 -9.06
CA GLU A 76 -11.79 6.15 -10.49
C GLU A 76 -10.91 5.06 -11.13
N ARG A 77 -9.82 4.66 -10.47
CA ARG A 77 -8.92 3.60 -10.94
C ARG A 77 -9.61 2.23 -10.95
N MET A 78 -10.41 1.91 -9.95
CA MET A 78 -11.13 0.63 -9.89
C MET A 78 -12.16 0.51 -11.02
N ARG A 79 -12.87 1.59 -11.34
CA ARG A 79 -13.78 1.65 -12.51
C ARG A 79 -13.03 1.53 -13.83
N LEU A 80 -11.86 2.16 -13.95
CA LEU A 80 -11.01 2.10 -15.15
C LEU A 80 -10.46 0.68 -15.40
N LEU A 81 -10.05 -0.02 -14.35
CA LEU A 81 -9.50 -1.38 -14.44
C LEU A 81 -10.60 -2.42 -14.69
N GLY A 82 -11.76 -2.27 -14.02
CA GLY A 82 -12.92 -3.16 -14.17
C GLY A 82 -12.75 -4.58 -13.60
N ASP A 83 -11.55 -4.95 -13.19
CA ASP A 83 -11.17 -6.32 -12.81
C ASP A 83 -10.35 -6.41 -11.50
N VAL A 84 -10.38 -5.35 -10.67
CA VAL A 84 -9.78 -5.35 -9.33
C VAL A 84 -10.38 -6.49 -8.49
N LYS A 85 -9.52 -7.33 -7.92
CA LYS A 85 -9.90 -8.53 -7.16
C LYS A 85 -9.83 -8.34 -5.64
N PHE A 86 -8.90 -7.51 -5.18
CA PHE A 86 -8.66 -7.23 -3.76
C PHE A 86 -7.89 -5.91 -3.58
N VAL A 87 -7.88 -5.42 -2.33
CA VAL A 87 -6.99 -4.36 -1.86
C VAL A 87 -6.05 -4.95 -0.81
N ILE A 88 -4.75 -4.66 -0.91
CA ILE A 88 -3.78 -4.88 0.16
C ILE A 88 -3.74 -3.62 1.01
N ASN A 89 -3.90 -3.77 2.32
CA ASN A 89 -3.84 -2.70 3.30
C ASN A 89 -2.65 -2.94 4.22
N VAL A 90 -1.59 -2.14 4.09
CA VAL A 90 -0.33 -2.31 4.85
C VAL A 90 -0.40 -1.75 6.28
N GLY A 91 -1.59 -1.51 6.82
CA GLY A 91 -1.78 -1.12 8.22
C GLY A 91 -1.68 0.39 8.44
N ASP A 92 -1.76 0.77 9.71
CA ASP A 92 -2.12 2.12 10.18
C ASP A 92 -3.40 2.61 9.50
N SER A 93 -4.48 1.91 9.82
CA SER A 93 -5.81 2.15 9.21
C SER A 93 -6.63 3.19 9.97
N PHE A 94 -6.31 3.41 11.25
CA PHE A 94 -7.07 4.28 12.15
C PHE A 94 -6.15 5.09 13.06
N TYR A 95 -5.67 6.25 12.59
CA TYR A 95 -4.93 7.17 13.46
C TYR A 95 -5.81 7.80 14.54
N PRO A 96 -5.26 8.28 15.65
CA PRO A 96 -3.87 8.13 16.06
C PRO A 96 -3.62 6.81 16.81
N ASN A 97 -4.65 5.99 17.09
CA ASN A 97 -4.61 5.01 18.18
C ASN A 97 -5.46 3.74 17.98
N GLY A 98 -5.86 3.44 16.75
CA GLY A 98 -6.59 2.23 16.40
C GLY A 98 -8.09 2.30 16.69
N VAL A 99 -8.74 1.14 16.69
CA VAL A 99 -10.17 0.96 17.01
C VAL A 99 -10.34 0.05 18.22
N LYS A 100 -11.31 0.35 19.08
CA LYS A 100 -11.55 -0.41 20.33
C LYS A 100 -12.39 -1.67 20.13
N SER A 101 -13.21 -1.71 19.09
CA SER A 101 -14.08 -2.84 18.77
C SER A 101 -14.60 -2.76 17.33
N LYS A 102 -15.36 -3.78 16.91
CA LYS A 102 -16.14 -3.77 15.67
C LYS A 102 -17.29 -2.75 15.65
N HIS A 103 -17.65 -2.17 16.80
CA HIS A 103 -18.67 -1.13 16.93
C HIS A 103 -18.06 0.27 17.06
N ASP A 104 -16.74 0.42 16.91
CA ASP A 104 -16.06 1.71 16.96
C ASP A 104 -16.51 2.62 15.78
N PRO A 105 -17.02 3.84 16.03
CA PRO A 105 -17.49 4.73 14.97
C PRO A 105 -16.44 5.09 13.91
N GLN A 106 -15.15 4.92 14.22
CA GLN A 106 -14.06 5.15 13.26
C GLN A 106 -14.15 4.26 12.02
N TRP A 107 -14.71 3.05 12.13
CA TRP A 107 -15.00 2.22 10.95
C TRP A 107 -15.89 2.93 9.93
N ASP A 108 -16.85 3.74 10.39
CA ASP A 108 -17.69 4.56 9.51
C ASP A 108 -16.97 5.84 9.09
N THR A 109 -16.48 6.61 10.05
CA THR A 109 -15.98 7.98 9.78
C THR A 109 -14.66 8.01 9.00
N LYS A 110 -13.83 6.96 9.09
CA LYS A 110 -12.50 6.88 8.46
C LYS A 110 -12.42 5.88 7.30
N TRP A 111 -13.34 4.92 7.22
CA TRP A 111 -13.36 3.92 6.14
C TRP A 111 -14.67 3.92 5.34
N ARG A 112 -15.81 3.50 5.91
CA ARG A 112 -17.04 3.24 5.13
C ARG A 112 -17.64 4.47 4.47
N ASN A 113 -17.46 5.66 5.06
CA ASN A 113 -17.89 6.95 4.52
C ASN A 113 -16.80 7.69 3.73
N VAL A 114 -15.59 7.15 3.64
CA VAL A 114 -14.46 7.75 2.88
C VAL A 114 -14.23 7.01 1.57
N TYR A 115 -14.19 5.67 1.60
CA TYR A 115 -14.02 4.83 0.42
C TYR A 115 -15.38 4.37 -0.11
N SER A 116 -15.55 4.46 -1.43
CA SER A 116 -16.82 4.14 -2.09
C SER A 116 -17.23 2.68 -1.90
N GLU A 117 -18.51 2.38 -2.10
CA GLU A 117 -19.01 1.00 -2.08
C GLU A 117 -18.30 0.12 -3.13
N ALA A 118 -17.94 0.68 -4.29
CA ALA A 118 -17.13 -0.01 -5.29
C ALA A 118 -15.76 -0.43 -4.70
N VAL A 119 -15.02 0.51 -4.11
CA VAL A 119 -13.70 0.24 -3.48
C VAL A 119 -13.80 -0.75 -2.31
N ARG A 120 -14.95 -0.81 -1.62
CA ARG A 120 -15.21 -1.75 -0.51
C ARG A 120 -15.90 -3.06 -0.94
N SER A 121 -16.22 -3.25 -2.22
CA SER A 121 -16.88 -4.47 -2.71
C SER A 121 -15.95 -5.69 -2.73
N VAL A 122 -14.66 -5.44 -2.92
CA VAL A 122 -13.57 -6.43 -2.89
C VAL A 122 -13.02 -6.63 -1.47
N PRO A 123 -12.44 -7.80 -1.13
CA PRO A 123 -11.76 -7.98 0.15
C PRO A 123 -10.58 -7.01 0.31
N TRP A 124 -10.48 -6.41 1.49
CA TRP A 124 -9.31 -5.68 1.95
C TRP A 124 -8.47 -6.59 2.84
N TYR A 125 -7.36 -7.13 2.32
CA TYR A 125 -6.41 -7.94 3.07
C TYR A 125 -5.51 -7.02 3.89
N SER A 126 -5.64 -7.05 5.22
CA SER A 126 -5.01 -6.07 6.11
C SER A 126 -4.00 -6.69 7.08
N VAL A 127 -3.02 -5.89 7.49
CA VAL A 127 -2.15 -6.12 8.67
C VAL A 127 -2.31 -4.96 9.65
N TYR A 128 -1.84 -5.16 10.88
CA TYR A 128 -1.71 -4.10 11.88
C TYR A 128 -0.47 -3.23 11.64
N GLY A 129 -0.64 -1.91 11.66
CA GLY A 129 0.45 -0.95 11.88
C GLY A 129 0.67 -0.62 13.35
N ASN A 130 1.64 0.27 13.66
CA ASN A 130 1.99 0.57 15.06
C ASN A 130 0.93 1.43 15.76
N HIS A 131 0.21 2.30 15.05
CA HIS A 131 -0.87 3.10 15.62
C HIS A 131 -2.15 2.30 15.85
N ASP A 132 -2.41 1.29 15.03
CA ASP A 132 -3.59 0.44 15.14
C ASP A 132 -3.71 -0.29 16.50
N TYR A 133 -2.59 -0.50 17.18
CA TYR A 133 -2.53 -1.30 18.41
C TYR A 133 -2.84 -0.54 19.71
N TRP A 134 -2.84 0.79 19.73
CA TRP A 134 -2.82 1.53 21.01
C TRP A 134 -4.08 1.32 21.85
N GLN A 135 -5.23 1.13 21.19
CA GLN A 135 -6.53 0.90 21.83
C GLN A 135 -7.26 -0.36 21.33
N ASP A 136 -6.68 -1.12 20.39
CA ASP A 136 -7.21 -2.44 20.01
C ASP A 136 -6.90 -3.46 21.12
N PRO A 137 -7.90 -4.22 21.62
CA PRO A 137 -7.71 -5.28 22.60
C PRO A 137 -6.58 -6.27 22.26
N CYS A 138 -6.24 -6.46 20.98
CA CYS A 138 -5.11 -7.30 20.56
C CYS A 138 -3.79 -6.97 21.25
N ALA A 139 -3.49 -5.71 21.60
CA ALA A 139 -2.20 -5.36 22.18
C ALA A 139 -2.00 -5.99 23.57
N CYS A 140 -3.10 -6.23 24.29
CA CYS A 140 -3.12 -6.75 25.66
C CYS A 140 -3.78 -8.13 25.79
N GLY A 141 -4.49 -8.60 24.76
CA GLY A 141 -5.16 -9.89 24.71
C GLY A 141 -4.22 -11.07 24.46
N ASP A 142 -4.66 -12.26 24.87
CA ASP A 142 -3.91 -13.52 24.72
C ASP A 142 -4.19 -14.24 23.38
N GLY A 143 -5.08 -13.70 22.54
CA GLY A 143 -5.40 -14.25 21.23
C GLY A 143 -6.31 -13.34 20.39
N PRO A 144 -6.59 -13.72 19.13
CA PRO A 144 -7.24 -12.85 18.15
C PRO A 144 -8.77 -12.71 18.30
N HIS A 145 -9.37 -13.22 19.39
CA HIS A 145 -10.83 -13.27 19.57
C HIS A 145 -11.45 -11.89 19.80
N ASP A 146 -10.90 -11.12 20.74
CA ASP A 146 -11.46 -9.81 21.15
C ASP A 146 -10.91 -8.63 20.32
N CYS A 147 -10.04 -8.94 19.37
CA CYS A 147 -9.38 -8.00 18.49
C CYS A 147 -10.38 -7.19 17.65
N ALA A 148 -10.21 -5.87 17.63
CA ALA A 148 -11.17 -4.96 17.01
C ALA A 148 -11.15 -5.04 15.48
N GLN A 149 -9.97 -5.24 14.88
CA GLN A 149 -9.80 -5.35 13.43
C GLN A 149 -9.79 -6.78 12.87
N VAL A 150 -9.65 -7.81 13.72
CA VAL A 150 -9.66 -9.21 13.26
C VAL A 150 -11.03 -9.62 12.72
N ASN A 151 -11.05 -10.09 11.48
CA ASN A 151 -12.23 -10.63 10.84
C ASN A 151 -11.85 -11.73 9.83
N ALA A 152 -12.30 -12.95 10.12
CA ALA A 152 -12.11 -14.12 9.25
C ALA A 152 -13.28 -14.38 8.28
N ASN A 153 -14.36 -13.58 8.33
CA ASN A 153 -15.51 -13.77 7.45
C ASN A 153 -15.26 -13.07 6.10
N THR A 154 -14.91 -13.85 5.07
CA THR A 154 -14.71 -13.36 3.69
C THR A 154 -15.97 -12.78 3.04
N SER A 155 -17.16 -13.00 3.60
CA SER A 155 -18.42 -12.42 3.11
C SER A 155 -18.83 -11.13 3.85
N ASP A 156 -18.25 -10.85 5.02
CA ASP A 156 -18.57 -9.63 5.79
C ASP A 156 -17.72 -8.44 5.35
N ARG A 157 -18.16 -7.76 4.28
CA ARG A 157 -17.54 -6.54 3.75
C ARG A 157 -17.77 -5.28 4.61
N ARG A 158 -18.35 -5.41 5.81
CA ARG A 158 -18.41 -4.29 6.78
C ARG A 158 -17.08 -4.09 7.51
N PHE A 159 -16.14 -5.03 7.38
CA PHE A 159 -14.80 -4.98 7.96
C PHE A 159 -13.77 -5.45 6.91
N PHE A 160 -12.49 -5.33 7.24
CA PHE A 160 -11.41 -5.94 6.48
C PHE A 160 -11.50 -7.48 6.48
N TYR A 161 -10.69 -8.14 5.66
CA TYR A 161 -10.32 -9.52 5.90
C TYR A 161 -8.94 -9.56 6.55
N MET A 162 -8.91 -9.90 7.83
CA MET A 162 -7.70 -10.12 8.61
C MET A 162 -8.01 -11.23 9.63
N PRO A 163 -7.89 -12.52 9.26
CA PRO A 163 -8.35 -13.64 10.09
C PRO A 163 -7.48 -13.88 11.32
N ASN A 164 -6.23 -13.38 11.31
CA ASN A 164 -5.25 -13.48 12.40
C ASN A 164 -4.18 -12.39 12.20
N TYR A 165 -3.25 -12.23 13.14
CA TYR A 165 -2.11 -11.28 13.02
C TYR A 165 -1.23 -11.57 11.80
N THR A 166 -1.10 -12.85 11.45
CA THR A 166 -0.30 -13.35 10.33
C THR A 166 -1.04 -14.50 9.71
N TYR A 167 -1.16 -14.47 8.39
CA TYR A 167 -1.98 -15.41 7.62
C TYR A 167 -1.57 -15.43 6.16
N SER A 168 -2.10 -16.38 5.39
CA SER A 168 -2.04 -16.32 3.94
C SER A 168 -3.38 -16.61 3.28
N VAL A 169 -3.54 -16.11 2.06
CA VAL A 169 -4.70 -16.36 1.18
C VAL A 169 -4.17 -16.82 -0.16
N ARG A 170 -4.64 -17.96 -0.66
CA ARG A 170 -4.32 -18.38 -2.04
C ARG A 170 -5.39 -17.85 -2.99
N CYS A 171 -4.93 -17.37 -4.15
CA CYS A 171 -5.75 -17.01 -5.31
C CYS A 171 -5.29 -17.88 -6.50
N PRO A 172 -5.69 -19.18 -6.57
CA PRO A 172 -5.21 -20.10 -7.61
C PRO A 172 -5.52 -19.64 -9.04
N GLU A 173 -6.59 -18.86 -9.22
CA GLU A 173 -7.00 -18.25 -10.48
C GLU A 173 -6.05 -17.14 -10.99
N LEU A 174 -5.15 -16.67 -10.12
CA LEU A 174 -4.10 -15.68 -10.41
C LEU A 174 -2.68 -16.27 -10.26
N ASP A 175 -2.56 -17.57 -9.98
CA ASP A 175 -1.31 -18.26 -9.60
C ASP A 175 -0.51 -17.50 -8.52
N LEU A 176 -1.24 -17.12 -7.49
CA LEU A 176 -0.82 -16.18 -6.45
C LEU A 176 -1.10 -16.75 -5.05
N GLU A 177 -0.18 -16.49 -4.12
CA GLU A 177 -0.46 -16.52 -2.70
C GLU A 177 -0.08 -15.18 -2.04
N ILE A 178 -0.98 -14.68 -1.20
CA ILE A 178 -0.83 -13.43 -0.45
C ILE A 178 -0.42 -13.81 0.98
N ILE A 179 0.64 -13.23 1.51
CA ILE A 179 1.20 -13.50 2.84
C ILE A 179 1.21 -12.18 3.63
N ALA A 180 0.39 -12.14 4.67
CA ALA A 180 0.27 -11.02 5.60
C ALA A 180 1.11 -11.28 6.85
N MET A 181 1.91 -10.30 7.28
CA MET A 181 2.88 -10.44 8.37
C MET A 181 2.74 -9.30 9.39
N ASP A 182 2.59 -9.65 10.67
CA ASP A 182 2.74 -8.68 11.77
C ASP A 182 4.21 -8.62 12.19
N LEU A 183 4.86 -7.50 11.86
CA LEU A 183 6.26 -7.23 12.16
C LEU A 183 6.44 -6.05 13.13
N ASN A 184 5.47 -5.79 14.02
CA ASN A 184 5.50 -4.60 14.89
C ASN A 184 6.67 -4.50 15.90
N ARG A 185 7.53 -5.53 16.01
CA ARG A 185 8.89 -5.37 16.58
C ARG A 185 9.70 -4.26 15.90
N PHE A 186 9.45 -3.98 14.62
CA PHE A 186 10.23 -3.04 13.82
C PHE A 186 9.76 -1.58 13.90
N SER A 187 8.81 -1.24 14.79
CA SER A 187 8.21 0.12 14.85
C SER A 187 9.19 1.28 15.10
N HIS A 188 10.39 0.99 15.60
CA HIS A 188 11.46 1.98 15.79
C HIS A 188 12.74 1.69 14.98
N ALA A 189 12.67 0.80 13.99
CA ALA A 189 13.86 0.34 13.27
C ALA A 189 14.50 1.37 12.31
N TRP A 190 13.97 2.59 12.21
CA TRP A 190 14.71 3.71 11.62
C TRP A 190 15.95 4.09 12.45
N ASN A 191 15.90 3.91 13.77
CA ASN A 191 17.02 4.11 14.69
C ASN A 191 17.95 2.89 14.61
N LYS A 192 19.02 3.00 13.83
CA LYS A 192 20.01 1.92 13.60
C LYS A 192 21.03 1.79 14.73
N GLN A 193 20.91 2.58 15.79
CA GLN A 193 21.76 2.51 16.99
C GLN A 193 21.17 1.58 18.05
N GLU A 194 19.88 1.24 17.96
CA GLU A 194 19.17 0.34 18.86
C GLU A 194 18.70 -0.93 18.12
N GLN A 195 18.67 -2.08 18.79
CA GLN A 195 18.02 -3.28 18.24
C GLN A 195 16.51 -3.05 18.11
N PRO A 196 15.81 -3.51 17.06
CA PRO A 196 14.38 -3.27 16.92
C PRO A 196 13.54 -3.83 18.09
N TYR A 197 12.69 -2.96 18.66
CA TYR A 197 11.68 -3.30 19.64
C TYR A 197 10.37 -2.58 19.33
N PRO A 198 9.20 -3.13 19.75
CA PRO A 198 7.92 -2.47 19.60
C PRO A 198 7.81 -1.27 20.56
N TYR A 199 8.24 -0.11 20.06
CA TYR A 199 8.40 1.15 20.80
C TYR A 199 7.06 1.75 21.22
N ASP A 200 6.06 1.57 20.38
CA ASP A 200 4.68 2.08 20.50
C ASP A 200 3.86 1.37 21.57
N CYS A 201 4.34 0.24 22.09
CA CYS A 201 3.72 -0.40 23.25
C CYS A 201 3.62 0.53 24.47
N ARG A 202 4.43 1.60 24.55
CA ARG A 202 4.30 2.68 25.56
C ARG A 202 2.92 3.38 25.55
N CYS A 203 2.24 3.37 24.40
CA CYS A 203 0.95 4.00 24.21
C CYS A 203 -0.22 3.08 24.63
N THR A 204 0.08 1.82 24.97
CA THR A 204 -0.90 0.83 25.43
C THR A 204 -1.00 0.84 26.96
N SER A 205 -2.13 0.38 27.51
CA SER A 205 -2.30 0.19 28.95
C SER A 205 -1.49 -0.99 29.54
N CYS A 206 -0.74 -1.73 28.72
CA CYS A 206 -0.13 -3.00 29.08
C CYS A 206 1.29 -3.17 28.52
N GLU A 207 2.08 -2.09 28.45
CA GLU A 207 3.36 -1.99 27.73
C GLU A 207 4.24 -3.25 27.77
N ALA A 208 4.50 -3.83 28.95
CA ALA A 208 5.32 -5.03 29.08
C ALA A 208 4.71 -6.27 28.39
N LYS A 209 3.39 -6.48 28.50
CA LYS A 209 2.67 -7.57 27.81
C LYS A 209 2.64 -7.32 26.31
N CYS A 210 2.31 -6.09 25.88
CA CYS A 210 2.37 -5.69 24.47
C CYS A 210 3.73 -5.98 23.85
N LYS A 211 4.84 -5.61 24.53
CA LYS A 211 6.21 -5.90 24.06
C LYS A 211 6.45 -7.39 23.89
N GLY A 212 5.99 -8.22 24.82
CA GLY A 212 6.05 -9.68 24.70
C GLY A 212 5.25 -10.20 23.49
N SER A 213 3.99 -9.77 23.36
CA SER A 213 3.08 -10.23 22.31
C SER A 213 3.52 -9.82 20.90
N LEU A 214 3.91 -8.56 20.67
CA LEU A 214 4.33 -8.10 19.34
C LEU A 214 5.70 -8.68 18.91
N ASN A 215 6.57 -8.98 19.88
CA ASN A 215 7.76 -9.77 19.62
C ASN A 215 7.42 -11.21 19.20
N ALA A 216 6.55 -11.91 19.94
CA ALA A 216 6.15 -13.28 19.60
C ALA A 216 5.45 -13.37 18.23
N ARG A 217 4.62 -12.38 17.88
CA ARG A 217 3.99 -12.26 16.54
C ARG A 217 5.02 -12.06 15.43
N THR A 218 6.06 -11.28 15.68
CA THR A 218 7.16 -11.09 14.71
C THR A 218 7.91 -12.41 14.46
N ASP A 219 8.21 -13.18 15.50
CA ASP A 219 8.87 -14.49 15.34
C ASP A 219 7.97 -15.53 14.65
N GLU A 220 6.66 -15.51 14.95
CA GLU A 220 5.66 -16.26 14.19
C GLU A 220 5.63 -15.85 12.72
N SER A 221 5.60 -14.55 12.42
CA SER A 221 5.63 -14.03 11.05
C SER A 221 6.79 -14.58 10.24
N PHE A 222 8.02 -14.50 10.77
CA PHE A 222 9.20 -15.03 10.08
C PHE A 222 9.14 -16.55 9.92
N ARG A 223 8.70 -17.30 10.93
CA ARG A 223 8.48 -18.76 10.82
C ARG A 223 7.44 -19.09 9.75
N PHE A 224 6.31 -18.40 9.75
CA PHE A 224 5.20 -18.63 8.83
C PHE A 224 5.58 -18.28 7.39
N PHE A 225 6.21 -17.12 7.16
CA PHE A 225 6.74 -16.75 5.85
C PHE A 225 7.73 -17.78 5.31
N ASN A 226 8.71 -18.21 6.12
CA ASN A 226 9.66 -19.25 5.74
C ASN A 226 9.01 -20.62 5.45
N GLU A 227 7.89 -20.92 6.11
CA GLU A 227 7.06 -22.09 5.78
C GLU A 227 6.35 -21.91 4.44
N ARG A 228 5.74 -20.74 4.17
CA ARG A 228 5.03 -20.46 2.91
C ARG A 228 5.98 -20.45 1.71
N MET A 229 7.17 -19.84 1.82
CA MET A 229 8.24 -19.91 0.82
C MET A 229 8.63 -21.35 0.44
N LYS A 230 8.51 -22.30 1.38
CA LYS A 230 8.82 -23.72 1.12
C LYS A 230 7.63 -24.49 0.57
N LYS A 231 6.43 -24.26 1.13
CA LYS A 231 5.21 -25.04 0.85
C LYS A 231 4.32 -24.49 -0.25
N SER A 232 4.46 -23.23 -0.64
CA SER A 232 3.63 -22.66 -1.71
C SER A 232 4.01 -23.26 -3.07
N SER A 233 2.97 -23.45 -3.89
CA SER A 233 3.08 -23.83 -5.30
C SER A 233 2.74 -22.68 -6.24
N ALA A 234 2.37 -21.51 -5.71
CA ALA A 234 2.00 -20.35 -6.51
C ALA A 234 3.24 -19.77 -7.20
N LYS A 235 3.13 -19.36 -8.46
CA LYS A 235 4.24 -18.67 -9.15
C LYS A 235 4.62 -17.36 -8.44
N ASN A 236 3.62 -16.60 -8.00
CA ASN A 236 3.83 -15.30 -7.37
C ASN A 236 3.47 -15.32 -5.89
N LEU A 237 4.21 -14.55 -5.10
CA LEU A 237 3.88 -14.21 -3.73
C LEU A 237 3.73 -12.70 -3.59
N ILE A 238 2.58 -12.24 -3.09
CA ILE A 238 2.47 -10.90 -2.52
C ILE A 238 2.78 -11.03 -1.04
N VAL A 239 3.80 -10.32 -0.56
CA VAL A 239 4.20 -10.33 0.85
C VAL A 239 4.01 -8.93 1.39
N PHE A 240 3.35 -8.77 2.53
CA PHE A 240 3.16 -7.43 3.10
C PHE A 240 3.19 -7.42 4.62
N SER A 241 3.75 -6.34 5.15
CA SER A 241 3.69 -5.95 6.55
C SER A 241 3.59 -4.42 6.61
N HIS A 242 3.53 -3.85 7.81
CA HIS A 242 3.52 -2.39 7.93
C HIS A 242 4.85 -1.72 7.58
N TYR A 243 6.00 -2.40 7.66
CA TYR A 243 7.30 -1.73 7.56
C TYR A 243 7.94 -1.85 6.17
N PRO A 244 8.67 -0.82 5.70
CA PRO A 244 9.41 -0.88 4.44
C PRO A 244 10.69 -1.70 4.60
N THR A 245 11.23 -2.21 3.50
CA THR A 245 12.33 -3.19 3.53
C THR A 245 13.61 -2.71 4.23
N ASP A 246 13.88 -1.41 4.23
CA ASP A 246 15.07 -0.85 4.89
C ASP A 246 15.01 -0.88 6.43
N TYR A 247 13.83 -1.13 7.02
CA TYR A 247 13.67 -1.37 8.46
C TYR A 247 14.18 -2.76 8.88
N PHE A 248 14.25 -3.73 7.95
CA PHE A 248 14.69 -5.11 8.24
C PHE A 248 16.21 -5.29 8.25
N TRP A 249 16.98 -4.23 8.49
CA TRP A 249 18.44 -4.30 8.60
C TRP A 249 18.93 -5.27 9.70
N ALA A 250 18.14 -5.45 10.76
CA ALA A 250 18.39 -6.44 11.82
C ALA A 250 17.87 -7.86 11.51
N ALA A 251 17.25 -8.06 10.35
CA ALA A 251 16.75 -9.36 9.88
C ALA A 251 17.29 -9.68 8.47
N PRO A 252 18.63 -9.80 8.30
CA PRO A 252 19.25 -10.01 6.99
C PRO A 252 18.76 -11.29 6.29
N ASP A 253 18.47 -12.36 7.04
CA ASP A 253 17.94 -13.61 6.47
C ASP A 253 16.55 -13.41 5.85
N PHE A 254 15.72 -12.54 6.41
CA PHE A 254 14.42 -12.20 5.83
C PHE A 254 14.60 -11.40 4.53
N LEU A 255 15.49 -10.40 4.51
CA LEU A 255 15.84 -9.66 3.29
C LEU A 255 16.45 -10.54 2.19
N ASN A 256 17.28 -11.51 2.56
CA ASN A 256 17.83 -12.48 1.63
C ASN A 256 16.76 -13.45 1.10
N SER A 257 15.80 -13.84 1.93
CA SER A 257 14.65 -14.66 1.51
C SER A 257 13.69 -13.88 0.60
N LEU A 258 13.50 -12.57 0.83
CA LEU A 258 12.76 -11.70 -0.07
C LEU A 258 13.47 -11.49 -1.43
N ARG A 259 14.80 -11.63 -1.48
CA ARG A 259 15.59 -11.62 -2.73
C ARG A 259 15.59 -12.96 -3.46
N ASP A 260 15.12 -14.03 -2.84
CA ASP A 260 15.15 -15.36 -3.44
C ASP A 260 14.07 -15.52 -4.53
N GLY A 261 14.43 -15.12 -5.76
CA GLY A 261 13.64 -15.33 -6.97
C GLY A 261 13.76 -16.74 -7.58
N SER A 262 14.38 -17.72 -6.90
CA SER A 262 14.64 -19.05 -7.48
C SER A 262 13.38 -19.91 -7.68
N ARG A 263 12.33 -19.64 -6.90
CA ARG A 263 11.06 -20.38 -6.92
C ARG A 263 9.83 -19.53 -7.18
N HIS A 264 9.84 -18.31 -6.67
CA HIS A 264 8.67 -17.43 -6.61
C HIS A 264 9.09 -16.02 -7.02
N HIS A 265 8.27 -15.34 -7.82
CA HIS A 265 8.36 -13.89 -7.95
C HIS A 265 7.70 -13.25 -6.74
N ILE A 266 8.38 -12.32 -6.08
CA ILE A 266 7.87 -11.63 -4.88
C ILE A 266 7.59 -10.16 -5.18
N GLU A 267 6.38 -9.73 -4.85
CA GLU A 267 6.00 -8.33 -4.70
C GLU A 267 5.87 -8.02 -3.20
N TYR A 268 6.80 -7.25 -2.64
CA TYR A 268 6.77 -6.83 -1.23
C TYR A 268 6.15 -5.43 -1.06
N PHE A 269 5.22 -5.28 -0.12
CA PHE A 269 4.63 -3.97 0.21
C PHE A 269 4.79 -3.64 1.70
N GLY A 270 5.24 -2.42 1.98
CA GLY A 270 5.28 -1.81 3.32
C GLY A 270 4.77 -0.37 3.31
N GLY A 271 4.43 0.16 4.48
CA GLY A 271 3.97 1.54 4.72
C GLY A 271 4.86 2.24 5.74
N HIS A 272 4.26 2.77 6.82
CA HIS A 272 4.87 3.39 7.99
C HIS A 272 5.57 4.74 7.75
N ARG A 273 6.27 4.90 6.62
CA ARG A 273 6.68 6.22 6.10
C ARG A 273 5.62 6.75 5.15
N HIS A 274 5.29 8.02 5.30
CA HIS A 274 4.16 8.64 4.61
C HIS A 274 4.51 9.12 3.19
N ASN A 275 4.86 8.18 2.31
CA ASN A 275 5.15 8.39 0.88
C ASN A 275 4.84 7.11 0.06
N VAL A 276 4.85 7.19 -1.27
CA VAL A 276 4.70 6.06 -2.21
C VAL A 276 5.85 6.03 -3.19
N ASP A 277 6.83 5.16 -2.97
CA ASP A 277 8.02 5.05 -3.82
C ASP A 277 8.74 3.69 -3.69
N GLN A 278 9.82 3.51 -4.45
CA GLN A 278 10.73 2.35 -4.34
C GLN A 278 12.18 2.74 -4.00
N LYS A 279 12.50 4.04 -4.06
CA LYS A 279 13.85 4.63 -3.99
C LYS A 279 14.37 4.80 -2.56
N THR A 280 13.48 4.96 -1.59
CA THR A 280 13.78 5.14 -0.15
C THR A 280 13.92 3.81 0.59
N THR A 281 13.80 2.69 -0.13
CA THR A 281 13.75 1.33 0.43
C THR A 281 15.03 0.54 0.15
N VAL A 282 15.21 -0.60 0.82
CA VAL A 282 16.28 -1.55 0.48
C VAL A 282 15.76 -2.49 -0.62
N SER A 283 16.40 -2.46 -1.79
CA SER A 283 16.02 -3.31 -2.92
C SER A 283 16.10 -4.81 -2.58
N ILE A 284 15.10 -5.54 -3.05
CA ILE A 284 15.04 -7.01 -3.03
C ILE A 284 15.20 -7.66 -4.42
N ALA A 285 15.82 -6.95 -5.38
CA ALA A 285 16.06 -7.46 -6.73
C ALA A 285 16.67 -8.89 -6.74
N PRO A 286 16.22 -9.80 -7.62
CA PRO A 286 15.34 -9.57 -8.78
C PRO A 286 13.85 -9.40 -8.47
N ASN A 287 13.42 -9.66 -7.23
CA ASN A 287 12.06 -9.40 -6.77
C ASN A 287 11.83 -7.88 -6.58
N ASN A 288 10.58 -7.47 -6.39
CA ASN A 288 10.18 -6.08 -6.42
C ASN A 288 9.55 -5.64 -5.09
N ASN A 289 9.76 -4.38 -4.67
CA ASN A 289 9.23 -3.88 -3.42
C ASN A 289 8.80 -2.41 -3.46
N TRP A 290 7.83 -2.05 -2.64
CA TRP A 290 7.25 -0.71 -2.53
C TRP A 290 7.17 -0.22 -1.09
N LEU A 291 7.43 1.07 -0.91
CA LEU A 291 6.82 1.88 0.13
C LEU A 291 5.46 2.38 -0.39
N SER A 292 4.42 2.26 0.43
CA SER A 292 3.02 2.53 0.08
C SER A 292 2.24 3.16 1.24
N GLY A 293 2.92 3.96 2.08
CA GLY A 293 2.32 4.67 3.22
C GLY A 293 1.80 6.08 2.90
N GLY A 294 1.74 6.49 1.63
CA GLY A 294 1.20 7.78 1.25
C GLY A 294 -0.34 7.86 1.23
N GLY A 295 -1.04 7.13 2.10
CA GLY A 295 -2.52 7.02 2.12
C GLY A 295 -3.27 8.21 2.72
N GLY A 296 -2.55 9.21 3.22
CA GLY A 296 -3.12 10.47 3.68
C GLY A 296 -3.71 10.46 5.10
N GLY A 297 -3.25 9.55 5.97
CA GLY A 297 -3.69 9.43 7.36
C GLY A 297 -2.97 10.34 8.36
N PHE A 298 -1.64 10.51 8.25
CA PHE A 298 -0.84 11.11 9.32
C PHE A 298 0.07 12.27 8.90
N SER A 299 1.05 12.00 8.03
CA SER A 299 1.99 13.00 7.51
C SER A 299 2.12 12.92 5.99
N CYS A 300 3.01 13.75 5.44
CA CYS A 300 3.67 13.57 4.17
C CYS A 300 5.18 13.59 4.44
N ASP A 301 5.84 12.45 4.30
CA ASP A 301 7.31 12.27 4.45
C ASP A 301 8.04 12.38 3.09
N GLY A 302 7.28 12.67 2.03
CA GLY A 302 7.72 12.81 0.67
C GLY A 302 6.62 13.38 -0.23
N GLN A 303 6.98 13.69 -1.48
CA GLN A 303 6.07 14.36 -2.42
C GLN A 303 5.10 13.42 -3.15
N GLU A 304 5.24 12.10 -2.99
CA GLU A 304 4.51 11.08 -3.73
C GLU A 304 3.41 10.48 -2.82
N GLN A 305 2.22 11.08 -2.80
CA GLN A 305 1.05 10.63 -2.02
C GLN A 305 0.05 9.89 -2.93
N GLY A 306 -0.52 8.78 -2.49
CA GLY A 306 -1.36 7.92 -3.34
C GLY A 306 -1.43 6.46 -2.91
N PHE A 307 -1.49 5.57 -3.91
CA PHE A 307 -1.57 4.12 -3.74
C PHE A 307 -0.86 3.40 -4.90
N VAL A 308 -0.55 2.11 -4.76
CA VAL A 308 0.04 1.30 -5.84
C VAL A 308 -1.06 0.47 -6.52
N VAL A 309 -0.97 0.30 -7.84
CA VAL A 309 -1.75 -0.66 -8.62
C VAL A 309 -0.84 -1.82 -9.01
N GLY A 310 -1.34 -3.04 -8.87
CA GLY A 310 -0.76 -4.23 -9.47
C GLY A 310 -1.68 -4.84 -10.53
N GLU A 311 -1.14 -5.17 -11.69
CA GLU A 311 -1.85 -5.85 -12.79
C GLU A 311 -1.21 -7.22 -13.04
N ILE A 312 -2.01 -8.28 -13.05
CA ILE A 312 -1.56 -9.66 -13.26
C ILE A 312 -1.93 -10.06 -14.69
N HIS A 313 -0.93 -10.21 -15.56
CA HIS A 313 -1.10 -10.49 -16.98
C HIS A 313 -1.05 -12.00 -17.31
N GLU A 314 -1.04 -12.34 -18.59
CA GLU A 314 -0.79 -13.71 -19.04
C GLU A 314 0.51 -14.29 -18.47
N LYS A 315 0.51 -15.62 -18.31
CA LYS A 315 1.56 -16.37 -17.61
C LYS A 315 1.79 -15.89 -16.17
N PHE A 316 0.85 -15.12 -15.62
CA PHE A 316 0.88 -14.56 -14.26
C PHE A 316 2.12 -13.71 -14.01
N ASN A 317 2.51 -12.88 -14.98
CA ASN A 317 3.52 -11.83 -14.74
C ASN A 317 2.83 -10.63 -14.07
N ILE A 318 3.46 -10.05 -13.06
CA ILE A 318 2.93 -8.88 -12.34
C ILE A 318 3.62 -7.60 -12.87
N LEU A 319 2.82 -6.57 -13.11
CA LEU A 319 3.26 -5.20 -13.33
C LEU A 319 2.73 -4.33 -12.19
N THR A 320 3.61 -3.57 -11.52
CA THR A 320 3.21 -2.61 -10.47
C THR A 320 3.55 -1.18 -10.86
N TYR A 321 2.67 -0.22 -10.55
CA TYR A 321 2.93 1.21 -10.75
C TYR A 321 2.12 2.06 -9.76
N PRO A 322 2.57 3.29 -9.42
CA PRO A 322 1.88 4.15 -8.48
C PRO A 322 0.77 4.94 -9.18
N VAL A 323 -0.28 5.26 -8.42
CA VAL A 323 -1.30 6.26 -8.78
C VAL A 323 -1.24 7.34 -7.72
N LEU A 324 -0.62 8.45 -8.09
CA LEU A 324 -0.39 9.60 -7.21
C LEU A 324 -1.49 10.65 -7.36
N VAL A 325 -1.77 11.36 -6.27
CA VAL A 325 -2.61 12.56 -6.27
C VAL A 325 -1.74 13.83 -6.25
N ASP A 326 -2.34 14.96 -6.57
CA ASP A 326 -1.64 16.26 -6.54
C ASP A 326 -1.16 16.59 -5.12
N TYR A 327 0.14 16.82 -4.93
CA TYR A 327 0.74 17.03 -3.61
C TYR A 327 0.10 18.21 -2.82
N PRO A 328 -0.11 19.41 -3.41
CA PRO A 328 -0.89 20.48 -2.78
C PRO A 328 -2.29 20.08 -2.30
N SER A 329 -2.99 19.17 -3.00
CA SER A 329 -4.30 18.66 -2.56
C SER A 329 -4.23 17.79 -1.30
N CYS A 330 -3.07 17.17 -1.04
CA CYS A 330 -2.80 16.36 0.14
C CYS A 330 -2.20 17.16 1.29
N CYS A 331 -1.01 17.74 1.07
CA CYS A 331 -0.15 18.28 2.11
C CYS A 331 -0.22 19.81 2.20
N GLY A 332 -0.93 20.47 1.28
CA GLY A 332 -1.05 21.93 1.21
C GLY A 332 0.24 22.63 0.76
N ALA A 333 0.12 23.92 0.44
CA ALA A 333 1.28 24.76 0.18
C ALA A 333 1.96 25.12 1.51
N GLY A 334 3.12 24.52 1.79
CA GLY A 334 3.95 24.87 2.96
C GLY A 334 4.29 23.72 3.91
N VAL A 335 3.84 22.48 3.67
CA VAL A 335 4.46 21.31 4.31
C VAL A 335 5.80 21.05 3.63
N THR A 336 6.87 21.39 4.33
CA THR A 336 8.24 21.00 4.01
C THR A 336 8.41 19.49 4.18
N VAL A 337 9.01 18.86 3.17
CA VAL A 337 9.56 17.51 3.20
C VAL A 337 10.96 17.55 3.81
#